data_AF-A0A8I0SC65-F1
#
_entry.id   AF-A0A8I0SC65-F1
#
_cell.length_a   1.000
_cell.length_b   1.000
_cell.length_c   1.000
_cell.angle_alpha   90.00
_cell.angle_beta   90.00
_cell.angle_gamma   90.00
#
_symmetry.space_group_name_H-M   'P 1'
#
loop_
_entity.id
_entity.type
_entity.pdbx_description
1 polymer ?
#
loop_
_entity_poly.entity_id
_entity_poly.type
_entity_poly.pdbx_seq_one_letter_code
_entity_poly.pdbx_strand_id
1 'polypeptide(L)'
;MKVIFALVFLFSLQVAHAANELRCEKDFDHIQHIFYQKEYDIFKNGTVNDLYTHIETYYYSQQFKHLHPKSVFFIDHWLPEQEYLNELSVLFDDQTQITYKISKPFANFVLDNKEICIVKNEIELESFTEITSILGADFFIRYVGHDQWFIFPYDENISEKDFEEFFPNFPKDIFLPQVGIINIIEK
;
A
#
# COMPACT_ATOMS: atom_id res chain seq x y z
N MET A 1 15.18 53.77 -22.58
CA MET A 1 15.61 53.19 -21.28
C MET A 1 14.45 52.87 -20.30
N LYS A 2 13.18 52.76 -20.75
CA LYS A 2 12.02 52.41 -19.90
C LYS A 2 11.29 51.12 -20.31
N VAL A 3 11.69 50.49 -21.43
CA VAL A 3 10.97 49.34 -22.01
C VAL A 3 11.60 47.99 -21.61
N ILE A 4 12.84 47.98 -21.11
CA ILE A 4 13.58 46.75 -20.79
C ILE A 4 13.21 46.21 -19.39
N PHE A 5 12.76 47.07 -18.46
CA PHE A 5 12.40 46.63 -17.10
C PHE A 5 11.06 45.87 -17.01
N ALA A 6 10.17 46.02 -17.99
CA ALA A 6 8.86 45.35 -17.98
C ALA A 6 8.93 43.86 -18.38
N LEU A 7 9.92 43.47 -19.21
CA LEU A 7 10.05 42.09 -19.68
C LEU A 7 10.68 41.15 -18.64
N VAL A 8 11.50 41.67 -17.71
CA VAL A 8 12.12 40.86 -16.65
C VAL A 8 11.12 40.49 -15.53
N PHE A 9 10.06 41.28 -15.37
CA PHE A 9 9.02 41.03 -14.36
C PHE A 9 7.98 39.98 -14.80
N LEU A 10 7.82 39.76 -16.12
CA LEU A 10 6.91 38.74 -16.65
C LEU A 10 7.52 37.33 -16.67
N PHE A 11 8.85 37.20 -16.66
CA PHE A 11 9.54 35.91 -16.59
C PHE A 11 9.70 35.36 -15.17
N SER A 12 9.50 36.18 -14.13
CA SER A 12 9.61 35.75 -12.73
C SER A 12 8.32 35.13 -12.16
N LEU A 13 7.20 35.20 -12.89
CA LEU A 13 5.91 34.64 -12.47
C LEU A 13 5.67 33.19 -12.94
N GLN A 14 6.56 32.60 -13.77
CA GLN A 14 6.37 31.23 -14.28
C GLN A 14 7.07 30.14 -13.46
N VAL A 15 7.70 30.50 -12.34
CA VAL A 15 8.24 29.54 -11.36
C VAL A 15 7.37 29.50 -10.10
N ALA A 16 6.07 29.72 -10.24
CA ALA A 16 5.09 29.31 -9.23
C ALA A 16 4.93 27.79 -9.32
N HIS A 17 5.92 27.07 -8.77
CA HIS A 17 5.70 25.92 -7.90
C HIS A 17 4.57 25.00 -8.38
N ALA A 18 4.84 24.18 -9.40
CA ALA A 18 4.32 22.82 -9.36
C ALA A 18 5.06 22.07 -8.23
N ALA A 19 4.86 22.50 -6.98
CA ALA A 19 4.87 21.52 -5.91
C ALA A 19 3.79 20.55 -6.34
N ASN A 20 4.17 19.36 -6.81
CA ASN A 20 3.20 18.31 -7.06
C ASN A 20 2.52 18.09 -5.71
N GLU A 21 1.35 18.69 -5.55
CA GLU A 21 0.54 18.55 -4.36
C GLU A 21 0.35 17.06 -4.16
N LEU A 22 0.76 16.58 -2.98
CA LEU A 22 0.63 15.17 -2.63
C LEU A 22 -0.85 14.81 -2.76
N ARG A 23 -1.13 13.74 -3.49
CA ARG A 23 -2.49 13.35 -3.87
C ARG A 23 -3.15 12.40 -2.88
N CYS A 24 -2.42 11.78 -1.96
CA CYS A 24 -2.96 10.71 -1.12
C CYS A 24 -4.25 11.14 -0.39
N GLU A 25 -4.26 12.30 0.25
CA GLU A 25 -5.45 12.77 0.99
C GLU A 25 -6.65 12.99 0.06
N LYS A 26 -6.40 13.48 -1.16
CA LYS A 26 -7.44 13.74 -2.16
C LYS A 26 -7.96 12.46 -2.80
N ASP A 27 -7.07 11.50 -3.03
CA ASP A 27 -7.37 10.24 -3.69
C ASP A 27 -7.79 9.15 -2.68
N PHE A 28 -7.85 9.47 -1.37
CA PHE A 28 -7.95 8.48 -0.30
C PHE A 28 -9.18 7.58 -0.40
N ASP A 29 -10.36 8.15 -0.68
CA ASP A 29 -11.59 7.37 -0.85
C ASP A 29 -11.46 6.37 -2.03
N HIS A 30 -10.77 6.77 -3.10
CA HIS A 30 -10.53 5.92 -4.26
C HIS A 30 -9.53 4.81 -3.95
N ILE A 31 -8.44 5.13 -3.23
CA ILE A 31 -7.47 4.18 -2.70
C ILE A 31 -8.21 3.12 -1.87
N GLN A 32 -9.03 3.55 -0.90
CA GLN A 32 -9.76 2.62 -0.03
C GLN A 32 -10.69 1.69 -0.81
N HIS A 33 -11.35 2.22 -1.84
CA HIS A 33 -12.20 1.43 -2.72
C HIS A 33 -11.41 0.36 -3.49
N ILE A 34 -10.25 0.72 -4.06
CA ILE A 34 -9.41 -0.21 -4.83
C ILE A 34 -8.89 -1.33 -3.93
N PHE A 35 -8.33 -1.02 -2.76
CA PHE A 35 -7.55 -2.02 -2.02
C PHE A 35 -8.37 -2.80 -0.99
N TYR A 36 -9.43 -2.22 -0.41
CA TYR A 36 -10.18 -2.92 0.64
C TYR A 36 -11.57 -3.33 0.18
N GLN A 37 -12.31 -2.42 -0.47
CA GLN A 37 -13.65 -2.76 -0.91
C GLN A 37 -13.63 -3.77 -2.07
N LYS A 38 -12.71 -3.61 -3.02
CA LYS A 38 -12.59 -4.55 -4.13
C LYS A 38 -12.12 -5.93 -3.67
N GLU A 39 -11.15 -6.01 -2.76
CA GLU A 39 -10.71 -7.28 -2.17
C GLU A 39 -11.86 -7.95 -1.43
N TYR A 40 -12.60 -7.21 -0.58
CA TYR A 40 -13.81 -7.71 0.08
C TYR A 40 -14.83 -8.28 -0.92
N ASP A 41 -15.10 -7.55 -2.01
CA ASP A 41 -16.02 -8.01 -3.05
C ASP A 41 -15.54 -9.29 -3.75
N ILE A 42 -14.22 -9.43 -3.93
CA ILE A 42 -13.58 -10.62 -4.51
C ILE A 42 -13.71 -11.82 -3.55
N PHE A 43 -13.41 -11.67 -2.27
CA PHE A 43 -13.62 -12.75 -1.28
C PHE A 43 -15.09 -13.18 -1.21
N LYS A 44 -16.02 -12.23 -1.31
CA LYS A 44 -17.45 -12.52 -1.19
C LYS A 44 -18.06 -13.17 -2.42
N ASN A 45 -17.68 -12.74 -3.62
CA ASN A 45 -18.38 -13.10 -4.86
C ASN A 45 -17.46 -13.50 -6.02
N GLY A 46 -16.16 -13.42 -5.85
CA GLY A 46 -15.16 -13.69 -6.89
C GLY A 46 -14.56 -15.09 -6.80
N THR A 47 -13.38 -15.22 -7.38
CA THR A 47 -12.57 -16.44 -7.38
C THR A 47 -11.17 -16.15 -6.87
N VAL A 48 -10.44 -17.19 -6.45
CA VAL A 48 -9.02 -17.08 -6.12
C VAL A 48 -8.19 -16.46 -7.27
N ASN A 49 -8.59 -16.69 -8.52
CA ASN A 49 -7.91 -16.10 -9.67
C ASN A 49 -8.18 -14.58 -9.80
N ASP A 50 -9.37 -14.12 -9.41
CA ASP A 50 -9.67 -12.69 -9.35
C ASP A 50 -8.81 -12.00 -8.27
N LEU A 51 -8.62 -12.67 -7.13
CA LEU A 51 -7.72 -12.19 -6.06
C LEU A 51 -6.27 -12.15 -6.55
N TYR A 52 -5.79 -13.23 -7.18
CA TYR A 52 -4.46 -13.28 -7.76
C TYR A 52 -4.23 -12.14 -8.78
N THR A 53 -5.20 -11.91 -9.67
CA THR A 53 -5.12 -10.83 -10.67
C THR A 53 -5.12 -9.45 -10.02
N HIS A 54 -5.93 -9.26 -8.97
CA HIS A 54 -5.94 -8.02 -8.20
C HIS A 54 -4.56 -7.74 -7.59
N ILE A 55 -3.97 -8.74 -6.94
CA ILE A 55 -2.63 -8.65 -6.33
C ILE A 55 -1.58 -8.35 -7.39
N GLU A 56 -1.53 -9.08 -8.50
CA GLU A 56 -0.58 -8.83 -9.61
C GLU A 56 -0.67 -7.40 -10.15
N THR A 57 -1.86 -6.82 -10.17
CA THR A 57 -2.10 -5.48 -10.73
C THR A 57 -1.69 -4.36 -9.76
N TYR A 58 -1.94 -4.56 -8.46
CA TYR A 58 -2.00 -3.46 -7.50
C TYR A 58 -0.98 -3.57 -6.36
N TYR A 59 -0.36 -4.72 -6.12
CA TYR A 59 0.63 -4.84 -5.05
C TYR A 59 1.98 -4.35 -5.52
N TYR A 60 2.59 -3.45 -4.75
CA TYR A 60 3.85 -2.80 -5.10
C TYR A 60 5.01 -3.80 -5.19
N SER A 61 4.99 -4.86 -4.38
CA SER A 61 6.00 -5.92 -4.46
C SER A 61 6.05 -6.62 -5.82
N GLN A 62 4.95 -6.63 -6.57
CA GLN A 62 4.89 -7.23 -7.92
C GLN A 62 5.76 -6.47 -8.92
N GLN A 63 6.06 -5.20 -8.66
CA GLN A 63 6.99 -4.41 -9.48
C GLN A 63 8.43 -4.97 -9.41
N PHE A 64 8.74 -5.78 -8.40
CA PHE A 64 10.06 -6.36 -8.13
C PHE A 64 10.17 -7.83 -8.55
N LYS A 65 9.11 -8.43 -9.13
CA LYS A 65 9.11 -9.84 -9.60
C LYS A 65 10.23 -10.15 -10.60
N HIS A 66 10.71 -9.13 -11.33
CA HIS A 66 11.84 -9.27 -12.25
C HIS A 66 13.20 -9.50 -11.56
N LEU A 67 13.35 -9.10 -10.29
CA LEU A 67 14.53 -9.35 -9.46
C LEU A 67 14.47 -10.73 -8.79
N HIS A 68 13.26 -11.22 -8.51
CA HIS A 68 13.00 -12.49 -7.82
C HIS A 68 12.19 -13.44 -8.69
N PRO A 69 12.78 -13.99 -9.77
CA PRO A 69 12.04 -14.81 -10.72
C PRO A 69 11.45 -16.06 -10.04
N LYS A 70 10.19 -16.38 -10.38
CA LYS A 70 9.40 -17.50 -9.82
C LYS A 70 9.11 -17.38 -8.31
N SER A 71 9.21 -16.16 -7.78
CA SER A 71 8.88 -15.88 -6.38
C SER A 71 7.92 -14.71 -6.28
N VAL A 72 7.15 -14.67 -5.19
CA VAL A 72 6.21 -13.60 -4.85
C VAL A 72 6.48 -13.19 -3.42
N PHE A 73 6.59 -11.89 -3.17
CA PHE A 73 6.74 -11.38 -1.80
C PHE A 73 5.37 -11.45 -1.10
N PHE A 74 5.33 -12.11 0.04
CA PHE A 74 4.12 -12.33 0.82
C PHE A 74 4.42 -12.15 2.31
N ILE A 75 3.64 -11.29 2.98
CA ILE A 75 3.79 -10.88 4.38
C ILE A 75 5.15 -10.20 4.63
N ASP A 76 6.21 -10.97 4.82
CA ASP A 76 7.54 -10.51 5.25
C ASP A 76 8.70 -11.10 4.44
N HIS A 77 8.43 -12.02 3.49
CA HIS A 77 9.48 -12.67 2.70
C HIS A 77 9.05 -13.11 1.29
N TRP A 78 10.05 -13.48 0.48
CA TRP A 78 9.84 -14.06 -0.85
C TRP A 78 9.51 -15.55 -0.77
N LEU A 79 8.34 -15.92 -1.28
CA LEU A 79 7.89 -17.30 -1.40
C LEU A 79 7.99 -17.82 -2.84
N PRO A 80 8.31 -19.10 -3.07
CA PRO A 80 8.11 -19.73 -4.36
C PRO A 80 6.67 -19.56 -4.84
N GLU A 81 6.47 -19.24 -6.13
CA GLU A 81 5.15 -18.92 -6.69
C GLU A 81 4.10 -20.01 -6.44
N GLN A 82 4.49 -21.29 -6.51
CA GLN A 82 3.57 -22.40 -6.23
C GLN A 82 3.15 -22.47 -4.76
N GLU A 83 4.05 -22.12 -3.83
CA GLU A 83 3.76 -22.07 -2.40
C GLU A 83 2.82 -20.91 -2.10
N TYR A 84 3.11 -19.73 -2.65
CA TYR A 84 2.23 -18.57 -2.58
C TYR A 84 0.81 -18.86 -3.10
N LEU A 85 0.67 -19.55 -4.24
CA LEU A 85 -0.65 -19.92 -4.77
C LEU A 85 -1.43 -20.87 -3.85
N ASN A 86 -0.73 -21.76 -3.13
CA ASN A 86 -1.38 -22.65 -2.16
C ASN A 86 -1.86 -21.85 -0.95
N GLU A 87 -1.02 -20.97 -0.39
CA GLU A 87 -1.39 -20.09 0.72
C GLU A 87 -2.58 -19.19 0.36
N LEU A 88 -2.56 -18.60 -0.85
CA LEU A 88 -3.65 -17.77 -1.34
C LEU A 88 -4.97 -18.54 -1.46
N SER A 89 -4.93 -19.80 -1.92
CA SER A 89 -6.12 -20.65 -2.00
C SER A 89 -6.68 -20.98 -0.62
N VAL A 90 -5.81 -21.28 0.36
CA VAL A 90 -6.25 -21.55 1.74
C VAL A 90 -6.92 -20.33 2.35
N LEU A 91 -6.33 -19.14 2.18
CA LEU A 91 -6.91 -17.88 2.64
C LEU A 91 -8.23 -17.56 1.95
N PHE A 92 -8.35 -17.85 0.66
CA PHE A 92 -9.57 -17.59 -0.09
C PHE A 92 -10.74 -18.52 0.31
N ASP A 93 -10.45 -19.77 0.62
CA ASP A 93 -11.45 -20.75 1.03
C ASP A 93 -11.86 -20.60 2.51
N ASP A 94 -11.04 -19.90 3.31
CA ASP A 94 -11.37 -19.60 4.69
C ASP A 94 -12.66 -18.77 4.77
N GLN A 95 -13.65 -19.26 5.50
CA GLN A 95 -14.96 -18.60 5.65
C GLN A 95 -14.90 -17.43 6.65
N THR A 96 -13.70 -17.02 7.04
CA THR A 96 -13.44 -15.87 7.90
C THR A 96 -13.88 -14.59 7.21
N GLN A 97 -14.78 -13.85 7.85
CA GLN A 97 -15.18 -12.53 7.37
C GLN A 97 -14.09 -11.52 7.73
N ILE A 98 -13.64 -10.76 6.74
CA ILE A 98 -12.61 -9.74 6.91
C ILE A 98 -13.26 -8.36 6.88
N THR A 99 -13.04 -7.58 7.93
CA THR A 99 -13.45 -6.17 8.01
C THR A 99 -12.23 -5.29 8.19
N TYR A 100 -12.14 -4.24 7.36
CA TYR A 100 -11.05 -3.26 7.43
C TYR A 100 -11.54 -1.96 8.08
N LYS A 101 -10.84 -1.50 9.11
CA LYS A 101 -10.97 -0.16 9.69
C LYS A 101 -9.67 0.59 9.41
N ILE A 102 -9.73 1.60 8.55
CA ILE A 102 -8.52 2.30 8.09
C ILE A 102 -8.52 3.73 8.63
N SER A 103 -7.40 4.15 9.21
CA SER A 103 -7.22 5.52 9.67
C SER A 103 -6.92 6.46 8.49
N LYS A 104 -7.03 7.78 8.72
CA LYS A 104 -6.40 8.74 7.82
C LYS A 104 -4.88 8.49 7.72
N PRO A 105 -4.23 8.89 6.62
CA PRO A 105 -2.78 8.88 6.53
C PRO A 105 -2.12 9.60 7.71
N PHE A 106 -1.10 8.98 8.30
CA PHE A 106 -0.29 9.63 9.33
C PHE A 106 1.07 10.10 8.80
N ALA A 107 1.50 9.59 7.64
CA ALA A 107 2.65 10.08 6.89
C ALA A 107 2.31 10.18 5.40
N ASN A 108 2.77 11.24 4.75
CA ASN A 108 2.64 11.44 3.31
C ASN A 108 3.84 12.25 2.81
N PHE A 109 4.65 11.67 1.94
CA PHE A 109 5.92 12.26 1.49
C PHE A 109 6.35 11.73 0.13
N VAL A 110 7.38 12.33 -0.46
CA VAL A 110 8.00 11.84 -1.70
C VAL A 110 9.32 11.15 -1.38
N LEU A 111 9.51 9.92 -1.88
CA LEU A 111 10.76 9.17 -1.86
C LEU A 111 11.12 8.73 -3.28
N ASP A 112 12.28 9.17 -3.79
CA ASP A 112 12.81 8.78 -5.11
C ASP A 112 11.75 8.71 -6.21
N ASN A 113 11.05 9.83 -6.45
CA ASN A 113 9.94 10.04 -7.41
C ASN A 113 8.59 9.36 -7.10
N LYS A 114 8.44 8.75 -5.93
CA LYS A 114 7.20 8.09 -5.52
C LYS A 114 6.58 8.90 -4.39
N GLU A 115 5.31 9.22 -4.53
CA GLU A 115 4.50 9.60 -3.38
C GLU A 115 4.23 8.33 -2.56
N ILE A 116 4.54 8.37 -1.27
CA ILE A 116 4.30 7.32 -0.31
C ILE A 116 3.42 7.87 0.79
N CYS A 117 2.35 7.15 1.07
CA CYS A 117 1.35 7.48 2.06
C CYS A 117 1.16 6.29 2.98
N ILE A 118 1.30 6.50 4.30
CA ILE A 118 1.24 5.42 5.27
C ILE A 118 0.00 5.58 6.13
N VAL A 119 -0.80 4.52 6.18
CA VAL A 119 -1.99 4.43 7.00
C VAL A 119 -1.83 3.36 8.06
N LYS A 120 -2.52 3.54 9.19
CA LYS A 120 -2.76 2.45 10.11
C LYS A 120 -4.07 1.78 9.71
N ASN A 121 -4.09 0.46 9.76
CA ASN A 121 -5.29 -0.31 9.57
C ASN A 121 -5.52 -1.20 10.79
N GLU A 122 -6.78 -1.50 11.07
CA GLU A 122 -7.21 -2.55 11.96
C GLU A 122 -8.02 -3.52 11.10
N ILE A 123 -7.54 -4.77 11.05
CA ILE A 123 -8.17 -5.87 10.32
C ILE A 123 -8.87 -6.73 11.37
N GLU A 124 -10.20 -6.83 11.27
CA GLU A 124 -10.99 -7.76 12.06
C GLU A 124 -11.26 -9.01 11.23
N LEU A 125 -10.83 -10.15 11.77
CA LEU A 125 -11.05 -11.49 11.24
C LEU A 125 -12.11 -12.15 12.11
N GLU A 126 -13.30 -12.34 11.55
CA GLU A 126 -14.43 -12.95 12.23
C GLU A 126 -14.69 -14.37 11.71
N SER A 127 -14.43 -15.36 12.56
CA SER A 127 -14.76 -16.76 12.33
C SER A 127 -16.04 -17.16 13.07
N PHE A 128 -16.40 -18.45 13.02
CA PHE A 128 -17.52 -18.97 13.80
C PHE A 128 -17.29 -18.92 15.32
N THR A 129 -16.04 -19.02 15.77
CA THR A 129 -15.69 -19.18 17.19
C THR A 129 -15.06 -17.95 17.80
N GLU A 130 -14.43 -17.10 16.99
CA GLU A 130 -13.67 -15.96 17.48
C GLU A 130 -13.73 -14.74 16.57
N ILE A 131 -13.46 -13.58 17.15
CA ILE A 131 -13.13 -12.34 16.44
C ILE A 131 -11.72 -11.95 16.84
N THR A 132 -10.82 -11.89 15.86
CA THR A 132 -9.43 -11.48 16.04
C THR A 132 -9.22 -10.13 15.40
N SER A 133 -8.72 -9.16 16.17
CA SER A 133 -8.38 -7.82 15.68
C SER A 133 -6.86 -7.70 15.56
N ILE A 134 -6.39 -7.33 14.38
CA ILE A 134 -4.98 -7.16 14.04
C ILE A 134 -4.74 -5.70 13.69
N LEU A 135 -3.80 -5.05 14.37
CA LEU A 135 -3.31 -3.73 13.98
C LEU A 135 -2.18 -3.90 12.97
N GLY A 136 -2.21 -3.14 11.88
CA GLY A 136 -1.15 -3.11 10.89
C GLY A 136 -0.91 -1.73 10.30
N ALA A 137 -0.11 -1.70 9.24
CA ALA A 137 0.05 -0.54 8.39
C ALA A 137 0.11 -0.94 6.93
N ASP A 138 -0.45 -0.08 6.08
CA ASP A 138 -0.32 -0.19 4.63
C ASP A 138 0.36 1.05 4.09
N PHE A 139 1.22 0.83 3.11
CA PHE A 139 1.86 1.89 2.35
C PHE A 139 1.12 1.97 1.01
N PHE A 140 0.59 3.14 0.69
CA PHE A 140 0.09 3.45 -0.64
C PHE A 140 1.16 4.20 -1.41
N ILE A 141 1.48 3.70 -2.59
CA ILE A 141 2.59 4.18 -3.40
C ILE A 141 2.06 4.62 -4.76
N ARG A 142 2.47 5.79 -5.23
CA ARG A 142 2.17 6.28 -6.58
C ARG A 142 3.38 6.95 -7.17
N TYR A 143 3.72 6.60 -8.41
CA TYR A 143 4.75 7.34 -9.14
C TYR A 143 4.28 8.76 -9.43
N VAL A 144 5.12 9.74 -9.13
CA VAL A 144 4.80 11.15 -9.37
C VAL A 144 4.55 11.37 -10.86
N GLY A 145 3.38 11.91 -11.20
CA GLY A 145 2.91 12.08 -12.59
C GLY A 145 2.05 10.93 -13.13
N HIS A 146 1.85 9.86 -12.36
CA HIS A 146 0.95 8.75 -12.71
C HIS A 146 -0.32 8.79 -11.86
N ASP A 147 -1.41 8.20 -12.36
CA ASP A 147 -2.69 8.13 -11.63
C ASP A 147 -2.86 6.82 -10.83
N GLN A 148 -2.10 5.77 -11.16
CA GLN A 148 -2.23 4.47 -10.52
C GLN A 148 -1.53 4.42 -9.17
N TRP A 149 -2.28 4.01 -8.15
CA TRP A 149 -1.77 3.67 -6.83
C TRP A 149 -1.45 2.18 -6.73
N PHE A 150 -0.49 1.85 -5.88
CA PHE A 150 -0.12 0.51 -5.46
C PHE A 150 -0.20 0.41 -3.93
N ILE A 151 -0.37 -0.80 -3.41
CA ILE A 151 -0.32 -1.10 -1.97
C ILE A 151 0.90 -1.95 -1.64
N PHE A 152 1.50 -1.68 -0.49
CA PHE A 152 2.44 -2.57 0.17
C PHE A 152 1.96 -2.78 1.61
N PRO A 153 1.36 -3.94 1.93
CA PRO A 153 1.04 -4.30 3.30
C PRO A 153 2.34 -4.45 4.09
N TYR A 154 2.53 -3.65 5.13
CA TYR A 154 3.75 -3.66 5.91
C TYR A 154 3.65 -4.67 7.05
N ASP A 155 4.65 -5.54 7.14
CA ASP A 155 4.89 -6.41 8.29
C ASP A 155 6.17 -5.95 9.01
N GLU A 156 6.14 -5.90 10.34
CA GLU A 156 7.31 -5.49 11.13
C GLU A 156 8.48 -6.49 11.10
N ASN A 157 8.21 -7.73 10.70
CA ASN A 157 9.19 -8.81 10.61
C ASN A 157 9.95 -8.84 9.28
N ILE A 158 9.60 -7.96 8.33
CA ILE A 158 10.33 -7.84 7.06
C ILE A 158 11.83 -7.62 7.32
N SER A 159 12.67 -8.35 6.58
CA SER A 159 14.11 -8.19 6.71
C SER A 159 14.56 -6.78 6.28
N GLU A 160 15.57 -6.21 6.96
CA GLU A 160 16.12 -4.90 6.58
C GLU A 160 16.53 -4.86 5.09
N LYS A 161 17.11 -5.96 4.61
CA LYS A 161 17.50 -6.12 3.20
C LYS A 161 16.31 -6.02 2.24
N ASP A 162 15.23 -6.73 2.53
CA ASP A 162 14.04 -6.71 1.65
C ASP A 162 13.32 -5.37 1.74
N PHE A 163 13.25 -4.77 2.94
CA PHE A 163 12.70 -3.42 3.12
C PHE A 163 13.50 -2.37 2.34
N GLU A 164 14.83 -2.41 2.41
CA GLU A 164 15.71 -1.52 1.63
C GLU A 164 15.59 -1.72 0.12
N GLU A 165 15.23 -2.92 -0.35
CA GLU A 165 14.95 -3.19 -1.76
C GLU A 165 13.73 -2.41 -2.24
N PHE A 166 12.63 -2.44 -1.46
CA PHE A 166 11.39 -1.74 -1.81
C PHE A 166 11.47 -0.23 -1.60
N PHE A 167 12.13 0.19 -0.53
CA PHE A 167 12.17 1.58 -0.05
C PHE A 167 13.60 2.03 0.27
N PRO A 168 14.47 2.14 -0.75
CA PRO A 168 15.83 2.63 -0.54
C PRO A 168 15.79 4.04 0.05
N ASN A 169 16.66 4.31 1.02
CA ASN A 169 16.74 5.61 1.70
C ASN A 169 15.46 6.04 2.46
N PHE A 170 14.68 5.08 2.96
CA PHE A 170 13.49 5.39 3.74
C PHE A 170 13.80 6.36 4.91
N PRO A 171 12.98 7.40 5.15
CA PRO A 171 13.26 8.41 6.18
C PRO A 171 13.32 7.81 7.59
N LYS A 172 14.41 8.08 8.32
CA LYS A 172 14.65 7.54 9.67
C LYS A 172 13.78 8.18 10.75
N ASP A 173 13.15 9.31 10.45
CA ASP A 173 12.26 10.06 11.35
C ASP A 173 10.80 9.61 11.27
N ILE A 174 10.47 8.71 10.34
CA ILE A 174 9.15 8.09 10.23
C ILE A 174 9.13 6.80 11.05
N PHE A 175 8.38 6.81 12.15
CA PHE A 175 8.19 5.65 13.00
C PHE A 175 7.02 4.80 12.49
N LEU A 176 7.34 3.61 12.00
CA LEU A 176 6.34 2.62 11.58
C LEU A 176 5.66 1.99 12.81
N PRO A 177 4.35 1.73 12.74
CA PRO A 177 3.65 1.06 13.84
C PRO A 177 4.11 -0.39 13.97
N GLN A 178 4.05 -0.90 15.19
CA GLN A 178 4.16 -2.34 15.43
C GLN A 178 2.90 -3.03 14.91
N VAL A 179 3.09 -4.16 14.25
CA VAL A 179 2.02 -4.99 13.70
C VAL A 179 1.71 -6.08 14.72
N GLY A 180 0.43 -6.32 15.02
CA GLY A 180 0.11 -7.37 15.97
C GLY A 180 -1.35 -7.53 16.32
N ILE A 181 -1.66 -8.67 16.94
CA ILE A 181 -2.98 -8.96 17.48
C ILE A 181 -3.23 -8.03 18.68
N ILE A 182 -4.28 -7.24 18.58
CA ILE A 182 -4.69 -6.31 19.65
C ILE A 182 -5.85 -6.86 20.48
N ASN A 183 -6.63 -7.80 19.94
CA ASN A 183 -7.73 -8.42 20.66
C ASN A 183 -8.12 -9.79 20.08
N ILE A 184 -8.60 -10.68 20.94
CA ILE A 184 -9.27 -11.94 20.57
C ILE A 184 -10.53 -12.05 21.44
N ILE A 185 -11.69 -12.17 20.81
CA ILE A 185 -12.98 -12.32 21.48
C ILE A 185 -13.56 -13.68 21.09
N GLU A 186 -13.68 -14.59 22.06
CA GLU A 186 -14.42 -15.85 21.90
C GLU A 186 -15.94 -15.58 21.88
N LYS A 187 -16.67 -16.27 20.98
CA LYS A 187 -18.13 -16.14 20.81
C LYS A 187 -18.94 -17.14 21.60
#